data_AF-A0A3D2NDL2-F1
#
_entry.id   AF-A0A3D2NDL2-F1
#
_cell.length_a   1.000
_cell.length_b   1.000
_cell.length_c   1.000
_cell.angle_alpha   90.00
_cell.angle_beta   90.00
_cell.angle_gamma   90.00
#
_symmetry.space_group_name_H-M   'P 1'
#
loop_
_entity.id
_entity.type
_entity.pdbx_description
1 polymer ?
#
loop_
_entity_poly.entity_id
_entity_poly.type
_entity_poly.pdbx_seq_one_letter_code
_entity_poly.pdbx_strand_id
1 'polypeptide(L)'
;MSSPAETPGSDAFTASLAGLAHGMAGLAQDSAAVQIREMRLLAAAAALAEKTAAGSPARVREQDMVLRSISAELGAIMRVADRTMQRRIDEARTIVEDYPTVLEAWEAGRIVRGHVLAIVAAGSVLPPDLRGQFADAAIPKCERDTPNRVRPALEMLAQHLHPRSFSERHEEASAGRCVRIVPGGDGMSELIARMPTAIAEGIHDRLTRMGRAVIDTRGERAAAAGLGVGCDDDDASRAEIVATDARTMDQVRADLFADLLLAGTPALDDTKDTSAGPLGKIRARIQVVIPAHSLAGDDHDACDLVGRSPIDPATARVLAAGNTQWERLVTHPVTGAVLAVDSYRVPEKMRRYLQARDQHCRFPGCRQAAVRCEIDHNHDRALGGKTDCPAVAFTPADTRSTEAAPF
;
A
#
# COMPACT_ATOMS: atom_id res chain seq x y z
N MET A 1 37.14 -41.16 -33.42
CA MET A 1 37.65 -39.81 -33.17
C MET A 1 36.66 -39.12 -32.24
N SER A 2 36.78 -39.36 -30.93
CA SER A 2 35.99 -38.61 -29.95
C SER A 2 36.46 -37.16 -29.97
N SER A 3 35.53 -36.23 -30.18
CA SER A 3 35.77 -34.80 -29.99
C SER A 3 36.46 -34.63 -28.64
N PRO A 4 37.60 -33.91 -28.55
CA PRO A 4 38.25 -33.69 -27.27
C PRO A 4 37.24 -32.97 -26.39
N ALA A 5 36.77 -33.67 -25.36
CA ALA A 5 35.80 -33.11 -24.43
C ALA A 5 36.38 -31.80 -23.89
N GLU A 6 35.62 -30.71 -24.01
CA GLU A 6 35.96 -29.40 -23.44
C GLU A 6 35.92 -29.52 -21.91
N THR A 7 36.98 -30.09 -21.34
CA THR A 7 37.17 -30.14 -19.91
C THR A 7 37.49 -28.74 -19.39
N PRO A 8 36.90 -28.32 -18.26
CA PRO A 8 37.22 -27.03 -17.65
C PRO A 8 38.73 -26.87 -17.44
N GLY A 9 39.29 -25.79 -17.98
CA GLY A 9 40.73 -25.49 -17.90
C GLY A 9 41.59 -26.02 -19.04
N SER A 10 41.03 -26.71 -20.03
CA SER A 10 41.73 -27.02 -21.28
C SER A 10 41.91 -25.79 -22.17
N ASP A 11 42.91 -25.79 -23.05
CA ASP A 11 43.11 -24.71 -24.05
C ASP A 11 41.89 -24.57 -24.97
N ALA A 12 41.27 -25.69 -25.34
CA ALA A 12 40.03 -25.71 -26.12
C ALA A 12 38.87 -25.04 -25.37
N PHE A 13 38.66 -25.38 -24.09
CA PHE A 13 37.65 -24.73 -23.25
C PHE A 13 37.93 -23.22 -23.08
N THR A 14 39.20 -22.83 -22.91
CA THR A 14 39.60 -21.42 -22.76
C THR A 14 39.33 -20.63 -24.04
N ALA A 15 39.64 -21.21 -25.21
CA ALA A 15 39.33 -20.60 -26.50
C ALA A 15 37.83 -20.49 -26.75
N SER A 16 37.05 -21.53 -26.44
CA SER A 16 35.57 -21.51 -26.54
C SER A 16 34.97 -20.47 -25.59
N LEU A 17 35.44 -20.40 -24.34
CA LEU A 17 35.01 -19.39 -23.37
C LEU A 17 35.37 -17.97 -23.82
N ALA A 18 36.55 -17.75 -24.39
CA ALA A 18 36.94 -16.45 -24.94
C ALA A 18 36.04 -16.04 -26.13
N GLY A 19 35.67 -16.99 -27.00
CA GLY A 19 34.71 -16.75 -28.08
C GLY A 19 33.32 -16.37 -27.56
N LEU A 20 32.81 -17.09 -26.54
CA LEU A 20 31.55 -16.75 -25.88
C LEU A 20 31.61 -15.38 -25.19
N ALA A 21 32.70 -15.07 -24.49
CA ALA A 21 32.89 -13.78 -23.84
C ALA A 21 32.93 -12.63 -24.84
N HIS A 22 33.60 -12.80 -25.99
CA HIS A 22 33.61 -11.81 -27.05
C HIS A 22 32.22 -11.60 -27.67
N GLY A 23 31.49 -12.70 -27.94
CA GLY A 23 30.11 -12.63 -28.44
C GLY A 23 29.17 -11.93 -27.46
N MET A 24 29.28 -12.22 -26.17
CA MET A 24 28.51 -11.55 -25.12
C MET A 24 28.85 -10.06 -25.01
N ALA A 25 30.12 -9.68 -25.16
CA ALA A 25 30.54 -8.28 -25.16
C ALA A 25 29.94 -7.51 -26.36
N GLY A 26 29.94 -8.12 -27.56
CA GLY A 26 29.31 -7.53 -28.75
C GLY A 26 27.79 -7.32 -28.57
N LEU A 27 27.07 -8.34 -28.11
CA LEU A 27 25.62 -8.23 -27.84
C LEU A 27 25.31 -7.18 -26.76
N ALA A 28 26.16 -7.04 -25.75
CA ALA A 28 25.99 -6.02 -24.72
C ALA A 28 26.15 -4.61 -25.30
N GLN A 29 27.10 -4.39 -26.22
CA GLN A 29 27.29 -3.11 -26.92
C GLN A 29 26.09 -2.77 -27.82
N ASP A 30 25.62 -3.74 -28.60
CA ASP A 30 24.44 -3.56 -29.47
C ASP A 30 23.19 -3.24 -28.64
N SER A 31 22.99 -3.96 -27.53
CA SER A 31 21.88 -3.71 -26.62
C SER A 31 21.96 -2.32 -25.99
N ALA A 32 23.16 -1.89 -25.56
CA ALA A 32 23.37 -0.55 -25.02
C ALA A 32 23.01 0.53 -26.05
N ALA A 33 23.47 0.39 -27.30
CA ALA A 33 23.17 1.34 -28.37
C ALA A 33 21.66 1.48 -28.62
N VAL A 34 20.91 0.37 -28.61
CA VAL A 34 19.44 0.40 -28.75
C VAL A 34 18.78 1.07 -27.54
N GLN A 35 19.21 0.72 -26.33
CA GLN A 35 18.67 1.29 -25.10
C GLN A 35 18.91 2.81 -24.99
N ILE A 36 20.09 3.28 -25.40
CA ILE A 36 20.43 4.72 -25.45
C ILE A 36 19.54 5.46 -26.45
N ARG A 37 19.29 4.87 -27.63
CA ARG A 37 18.39 5.45 -28.63
C ARG A 37 16.95 5.54 -28.11
N GLU A 38 16.46 4.49 -27.44
CA GLU A 38 15.17 4.52 -26.76
C GLU A 38 15.14 5.65 -25.72
N MET A 39 16.15 5.74 -24.87
CA MET A 39 16.26 6.79 -23.84
C MET A 39 16.16 8.20 -24.44
N ARG A 40 16.93 8.49 -25.49
CA ARG A 40 16.88 9.79 -26.19
C ARG A 40 15.51 10.08 -26.79
N LEU A 41 14.83 9.07 -27.33
CA LEU A 41 13.48 9.23 -27.88
C LEU A 41 12.47 9.55 -26.78
N LEU A 42 12.59 8.91 -25.62
CA LEU A 42 11.73 9.18 -24.47
C LEU A 42 11.98 10.56 -23.87
N ALA A 43 13.23 11.01 -23.78
CA ALA A 43 13.56 12.38 -23.38
C ALA A 43 13.00 13.42 -24.37
N ALA A 44 13.10 13.14 -25.68
CA ALA A 44 12.49 13.99 -26.71
C ALA A 44 10.95 14.06 -26.57
N ALA A 45 10.30 12.99 -26.12
CA ALA A 45 8.87 12.99 -25.82
C ALA A 45 8.54 13.91 -24.62
N ALA A 46 9.41 13.96 -23.59
CA ALA A 46 9.27 14.92 -22.49
C ALA A 46 9.38 16.37 -22.99
N ALA A 47 10.41 16.66 -23.79
CA ALA A 47 10.61 17.99 -24.37
C ALA A 47 9.44 18.42 -25.28
N LEU A 48 8.86 17.48 -26.04
CA LEU A 48 7.66 17.72 -26.84
C LEU A 48 6.46 18.05 -25.95
N ALA A 49 6.30 17.34 -24.83
CA ALA A 49 5.23 17.59 -23.87
C ALA A 49 5.34 19.00 -23.28
N GLU A 50 6.54 19.41 -22.86
CA GLU A 50 6.79 20.73 -22.29
C GLU A 50 6.54 21.85 -23.30
N LYS A 51 7.08 21.72 -24.52
CA LYS A 51 6.88 22.70 -25.59
C LYS A 51 5.40 22.88 -25.94
N THR A 52 4.63 21.80 -25.93
CA THR A 52 3.19 21.82 -26.24
C THR A 52 2.38 22.37 -25.06
N ALA A 53 2.78 22.04 -23.83
CA ALA A 53 2.17 22.56 -22.61
C ALA A 53 2.37 24.08 -22.47
N ALA A 54 3.51 24.64 -22.92
CA ALA A 54 3.79 26.07 -22.90
C ALA A 54 2.77 26.93 -23.67
N GLY A 55 2.07 26.35 -24.67
CA GLY A 55 0.97 27.00 -25.40
C GLY A 55 -0.42 26.72 -24.82
N SER A 56 -0.54 25.82 -23.85
CA SER A 56 -1.82 25.35 -23.31
C SER A 56 -2.34 26.23 -22.15
N PRO A 57 -3.66 26.25 -21.85
CA PRO A 57 -4.19 26.94 -20.66
C PRO A 57 -3.59 26.42 -19.34
N ALA A 58 -3.51 27.27 -18.31
CA ALA A 58 -2.90 26.93 -17.02
C ALA A 58 -3.47 25.63 -16.40
N ARG A 59 -4.80 25.43 -16.48
CA ARG A 59 -5.48 24.22 -15.99
C ARG A 59 -4.99 22.93 -16.67
N VAL A 60 -4.62 22.98 -17.95
CA VAL A 60 -4.11 21.84 -18.71
C VAL A 60 -2.66 21.52 -18.31
N ARG A 61 -1.88 22.56 -17.99
CA ARG A 61 -0.50 22.43 -17.46
C ARG A 61 -0.51 21.85 -16.05
N GLU A 62 -1.35 22.38 -15.16
CA GLU A 62 -1.49 21.89 -13.77
C GLU A 62 -1.91 20.42 -13.67
N GLN A 63 -2.56 19.89 -14.71
CA GLN A 63 -3.03 18.50 -14.75
C GLN A 63 -2.11 17.56 -15.55
N ASP A 64 -0.96 18.04 -16.05
CA ASP A 64 -0.02 17.30 -16.89
C ASP A 64 -0.68 16.55 -18.07
N MET A 65 -1.78 17.11 -18.60
CA MET A 65 -2.62 16.41 -19.58
C MET A 65 -1.87 16.09 -20.88
N VAL A 66 -0.94 16.96 -21.28
CA VAL A 66 -0.12 16.77 -22.47
C VAL A 66 0.83 15.58 -22.31
N LEU A 67 1.52 15.50 -21.17
CA LEU A 67 2.45 14.39 -20.88
C LEU A 67 1.70 13.07 -20.80
N ARG A 68 0.51 13.04 -20.19
CA ARG A 68 -0.35 11.84 -20.14
C ARG A 68 -0.83 11.41 -21.52
N SER A 69 -1.21 12.35 -22.39
CA SER A 69 -1.61 12.01 -23.76
C SER A 69 -0.45 11.37 -24.53
N ILE A 70 0.76 11.93 -24.44
CA ILE A 70 1.95 11.38 -25.09
C ILE A 70 2.33 10.02 -24.47
N SER A 71 2.23 9.89 -23.15
CA SER A 71 2.50 8.64 -22.42
C SER A 71 1.51 7.53 -22.80
N ALA A 72 0.23 7.84 -23.01
CA ALA A 72 -0.76 6.88 -23.46
C ALA A 72 -0.48 6.37 -24.89
N GLU A 73 -0.12 7.25 -25.83
CA GLU A 73 0.22 6.87 -27.21
C GLU A 73 1.47 5.97 -27.25
N LEU A 74 2.55 6.37 -26.57
CA LEU A 74 3.77 5.57 -26.51
C LEU A 74 3.56 4.27 -25.71
N GLY A 75 2.76 4.33 -24.64
CA GLY A 75 2.41 3.19 -23.82
C GLY A 75 1.62 2.13 -24.60
N ALA A 76 0.72 2.54 -25.50
CA ALA A 76 -0.02 1.64 -26.37
C ALA A 76 0.90 0.88 -27.34
N ILE A 77 1.88 1.57 -27.94
CA ILE A 77 2.88 0.96 -28.83
C ILE A 77 3.75 -0.05 -28.06
N MET A 78 4.23 0.35 -26.88
CA MET A 78 5.14 -0.45 -26.05
C MET A 78 4.43 -1.50 -25.18
N ARG A 79 3.09 -1.52 -25.20
CA ARG A 79 2.22 -2.37 -24.37
C ARG A 79 2.51 -2.22 -22.87
N VAL A 80 2.66 -1.00 -22.41
CA VAL A 80 2.85 -0.67 -20.98
C VAL A 80 1.77 0.31 -20.52
N ALA A 81 1.45 0.25 -19.23
CA ALA A 81 0.51 1.20 -18.63
C ALA A 81 1.03 2.65 -18.72
N ASP A 82 0.10 3.60 -18.85
CA ASP A 82 0.39 5.04 -18.93
C ASP A 82 1.36 5.52 -17.84
N ARG A 83 1.10 5.19 -16.56
CA ARG A 83 2.00 5.52 -15.45
C ARG A 83 3.40 4.93 -15.56
N THR A 84 3.51 3.73 -16.12
CA THR A 84 4.82 3.10 -16.36
C THR A 84 5.56 3.85 -17.47
N MET A 85 4.86 4.29 -18.51
CA MET A 85 5.43 5.07 -19.60
C MET A 85 5.88 6.45 -19.12
N GLN A 86 5.04 7.15 -18.36
CA GLN A 86 5.38 8.44 -17.76
C GLN A 86 6.66 8.33 -16.92
N ARG A 87 6.78 7.31 -16.07
CA ARG A 87 8.00 7.06 -15.28
C ARG A 87 9.25 6.88 -16.15
N ARG A 88 9.14 6.15 -17.27
CA ARG A 88 10.25 5.97 -18.21
C ARG A 88 10.64 7.26 -18.91
N ILE A 89 9.65 8.10 -19.26
CA ILE A 89 9.89 9.42 -19.85
C ILE A 89 10.61 10.34 -18.85
N ASP A 90 10.16 10.36 -17.59
CA ASP A 90 10.79 11.14 -16.53
C ASP A 90 12.23 10.68 -16.24
N GLU A 91 12.46 9.37 -16.18
CA GLU A 91 13.79 8.77 -16.03
C GLU A 91 14.70 9.16 -17.20
N ALA A 92 14.19 9.08 -18.43
CA ALA A 92 14.93 9.44 -19.63
C ALA A 92 15.29 10.92 -19.69
N ARG A 93 14.34 11.81 -19.38
CA ARG A 93 14.59 13.25 -19.27
C ARG A 93 15.69 13.53 -18.25
N THR A 94 15.58 12.93 -17.06
CA THR A 94 16.59 13.08 -16.00
C THR A 94 17.99 12.66 -16.47
N ILE A 95 18.13 11.50 -17.12
CA ILE A 95 19.43 11.01 -17.60
C ILE A 95 20.00 11.93 -18.68
N VAL A 96 19.18 12.35 -19.64
CA VAL A 96 19.62 13.13 -20.80
C VAL A 96 19.95 14.58 -20.45
N GLU A 97 19.14 15.20 -19.58
CA GLU A 97 19.27 16.62 -19.24
C GLU A 97 20.16 16.86 -18.02
N ASP A 98 20.01 16.07 -16.96
CA ASP A 98 20.71 16.31 -15.69
C ASP A 98 22.06 15.57 -15.59
N TYR A 99 22.26 14.50 -16.38
CA TYR A 99 23.45 13.64 -16.34
C TYR A 99 24.10 13.37 -17.71
N PRO A 100 24.36 14.41 -18.53
CA PRO A 100 24.88 14.22 -19.89
C PRO A 100 26.24 13.49 -19.94
N THR A 101 27.16 13.76 -19.00
CA THR A 101 28.48 13.09 -18.95
C THR A 101 28.37 11.60 -18.61
N VAL A 102 27.34 11.20 -17.85
CA VAL A 102 27.05 9.80 -17.55
C VAL A 102 26.51 9.10 -18.81
N LEU A 103 25.63 9.77 -19.55
CA LEU A 103 25.13 9.25 -20.83
C LEU A 103 26.27 9.07 -21.85
N GLU A 104 27.18 10.03 -21.95
CA GLU A 104 28.39 9.94 -22.79
C GLU A 104 29.28 8.77 -22.37
N ALA A 105 29.47 8.54 -21.07
CA ALA A 105 30.23 7.39 -20.57
C ALA A 105 29.56 6.05 -20.91
N TRP A 106 28.22 5.99 -20.88
CA TRP A 106 27.47 4.81 -21.30
C TRP A 106 27.56 4.58 -22.81
N GLU A 107 27.49 5.63 -23.61
CA GLU A 107 27.68 5.60 -25.07
C GLU A 107 29.06 5.12 -25.48
N ALA A 108 30.09 5.54 -24.75
CA ALA A 108 31.46 5.09 -24.94
C ALA A 108 31.70 3.64 -24.46
N GLY A 109 30.70 2.98 -23.88
CA GLY A 109 30.83 1.63 -23.32
C GLY A 109 31.73 1.54 -22.08
N ARG A 110 32.07 2.69 -21.46
CA ARG A 110 32.90 2.75 -20.24
C ARG A 110 32.13 2.29 -19.00
N ILE A 111 30.81 2.48 -19.03
CA ILE A 111 29.89 2.04 -17.98
C ILE A 111 28.67 1.35 -18.59
N VAL A 112 27.95 0.57 -17.78
CA VAL A 112 26.72 -0.12 -18.19
C VAL A 112 25.49 0.57 -17.63
N ARG A 113 24.30 0.27 -18.18
CA ARG A 113 23.03 0.83 -17.71
C ARG A 113 22.83 0.75 -16.20
N GLY A 114 23.24 -0.36 -15.57
CA GLY A 114 23.17 -0.51 -14.11
C GLY A 114 23.95 0.58 -13.35
N HIS A 115 25.10 1.03 -13.88
CA HIS A 115 25.85 2.16 -13.33
C HIS A 115 25.11 3.47 -13.50
N VAL A 116 24.53 3.73 -14.67
CA VAL A 116 23.72 4.93 -14.94
C VAL A 116 22.62 5.06 -13.89
N LEU A 117 21.85 3.99 -13.67
CA LEU A 117 20.76 3.99 -12.68
C LEU A 117 21.27 4.18 -11.25
N ALA A 118 22.42 3.61 -10.90
CA ALA A 118 23.02 3.78 -9.58
C ALA A 118 23.49 5.22 -9.34
N ILE A 119 24.09 5.86 -10.36
CA ILE A 119 24.52 7.26 -10.30
C ILE A 119 23.30 8.17 -10.15
N VAL A 120 22.29 8.04 -11.02
CA VAL A 120 21.07 8.87 -10.95
C VAL A 120 20.36 8.72 -9.62
N ALA A 121 20.23 7.48 -9.11
CA ALA A 121 19.61 7.23 -7.81
C ALA A 121 20.38 7.91 -6.67
N ALA A 122 21.71 7.75 -6.61
CA ALA A 122 22.54 8.36 -5.59
C ALA A 122 22.60 9.89 -5.69
N GLY A 123 22.61 10.44 -6.91
CA GLY A 123 22.65 11.88 -7.17
C GLY A 123 21.29 12.58 -7.03
N SER A 124 20.19 11.85 -6.91
CA SER A 124 18.84 12.43 -6.76
C SER A 124 18.69 13.35 -5.53
N VAL A 125 19.51 13.14 -4.50
CA VAL A 125 19.55 13.97 -3.29
C VAL A 125 20.29 15.29 -3.50
N LEU A 126 21.06 15.43 -4.59
CA LEU A 126 21.86 16.62 -4.87
C LEU A 126 21.05 17.69 -5.63
N PRO A 127 21.26 18.97 -5.31
CA PRO A 127 20.83 20.08 -6.15
C PRO A 127 21.33 19.95 -7.60
N PRO A 128 20.56 20.43 -8.60
CA PRO A 128 20.90 20.27 -10.02
C PRO A 128 22.32 20.76 -10.40
N ASP A 129 22.77 21.85 -9.80
CA ASP A 129 24.09 22.47 -10.02
C ASP A 129 25.26 21.58 -9.59
N LEU A 130 25.05 20.65 -8.66
CA LEU A 130 26.11 19.74 -8.17
C LEU A 130 26.08 18.36 -8.85
N ARG A 131 25.05 18.06 -9.64
CA ARG A 131 24.92 16.75 -10.32
C ARG A 131 26.03 16.50 -11.33
N GLY A 132 26.48 17.53 -12.05
CA GLY A 132 27.62 17.44 -12.97
C GLY A 132 28.91 17.07 -12.26
N GLN A 133 29.25 17.79 -11.19
CA GLN A 133 30.45 17.49 -10.37
C GLN A 133 30.39 16.08 -9.77
N PHE A 134 29.21 15.67 -9.30
CA PHE A 134 29.00 14.31 -8.78
C PHE A 134 29.17 13.25 -9.86
N ALA A 135 28.62 13.46 -11.07
CA ALA A 135 28.75 12.56 -12.21
C ALA A 135 30.22 12.35 -12.59
N ASP A 136 30.99 13.44 -12.71
CA ASP A 136 32.41 13.39 -13.08
C ASP A 136 33.25 12.61 -12.06
N ALA A 137 32.92 12.72 -10.77
CA ALA A 137 33.57 11.95 -9.71
C ALA A 137 33.07 10.50 -9.59
N ALA A 138 31.84 10.22 -10.04
CA ALA A 138 31.22 8.90 -9.99
C ALA A 138 31.70 7.96 -11.12
N ILE A 139 31.84 8.48 -12.35
CA ILE A 139 32.20 7.69 -13.54
C ILE A 139 33.48 6.86 -13.34
N PRO A 140 34.62 7.42 -12.87
CA PRO A 140 35.85 6.63 -12.66
C PRO A 140 35.72 5.50 -11.64
N LYS A 141 34.76 5.59 -10.72
CA LYS A 141 34.46 4.51 -9.76
C LYS A 141 33.67 3.38 -10.43
N CYS A 142 32.73 3.73 -11.30
CA CYS A 142 31.90 2.78 -12.05
C CYS A 142 32.66 2.03 -13.15
N GLU A 143 33.77 2.58 -13.65
CA GLU A 143 34.62 1.88 -14.63
C GLU A 143 35.34 0.65 -14.03
N ARG A 144 35.46 0.56 -12.71
CA ARG A 144 36.29 -0.44 -12.03
C ARG A 144 35.53 -1.64 -11.46
N ASP A 145 34.26 -1.47 -11.15
CA ASP A 145 33.48 -2.47 -10.41
C ASP A 145 32.03 -2.53 -10.92
N THR A 146 31.27 -3.51 -10.44
CA THR A 146 29.88 -3.78 -10.79
C THR A 146 28.91 -2.79 -10.11
N PRO A 147 27.68 -2.63 -10.65
CA PRO A 147 26.71 -1.66 -10.14
C PRO A 147 26.38 -1.81 -8.67
N ASN A 148 26.27 -3.04 -8.18
CA ASN A 148 25.91 -3.29 -6.79
C ASN A 148 27.04 -2.96 -5.82
N ARG A 149 28.30 -3.13 -6.23
CA ARG A 149 29.46 -2.84 -5.38
C ARG A 149 29.78 -1.35 -5.30
N VAL A 150 29.53 -0.59 -6.38
CA VAL A 150 29.79 0.86 -6.38
C VAL A 150 28.71 1.67 -5.65
N ARG A 151 27.49 1.14 -5.49
CA ARG A 151 26.35 1.85 -4.85
C ARG A 151 26.69 2.53 -3.52
N PRO A 152 27.24 1.84 -2.50
CA PRO A 152 27.58 2.49 -1.23
C PRO A 152 28.62 3.61 -1.39
N ALA A 153 29.57 3.45 -2.32
CA ALA A 153 30.59 4.45 -2.59
C ALA A 153 30.02 5.69 -3.32
N LEU A 154 29.00 5.51 -4.17
CA LEU A 154 28.26 6.60 -4.83
C LEU A 154 27.37 7.35 -3.83
N GLU A 155 26.67 6.64 -2.97
CA GLU A 155 25.86 7.24 -1.89
C GLU A 155 26.73 8.08 -0.97
N MET A 156 27.89 7.55 -0.56
CA MET A 156 28.85 8.28 0.26
C MET A 156 29.39 9.52 -0.48
N LEU A 157 29.72 9.39 -1.76
CA LEU A 157 30.17 10.53 -2.58
C LEU A 157 29.10 11.63 -2.67
N ALA A 158 27.84 11.25 -2.89
CA ALA A 158 26.72 12.18 -2.90
C ALA A 158 26.57 12.89 -1.54
N GLN A 159 26.75 12.18 -0.43
CA GLN A 159 26.67 12.83 0.89
C GLN A 159 27.80 13.83 1.16
N HIS A 160 29.01 13.57 0.67
CA HIS A 160 30.13 14.50 0.81
C HIS A 160 29.95 15.76 -0.04
N LEU A 161 29.34 15.65 -1.22
CA LEU A 161 29.07 16.78 -2.10
C LEU A 161 27.82 17.56 -1.72
N HIS A 162 26.93 16.99 -0.91
CA HIS A 162 25.68 17.63 -0.54
C HIS A 162 25.95 18.93 0.27
N PRO A 163 25.35 20.08 -0.07
CA PRO A 163 25.68 21.36 0.55
C PRO A 163 25.16 21.50 1.98
N ARG A 164 24.00 20.91 2.27
CA ARG A 164 23.50 20.75 3.65
C ARG A 164 24.15 19.53 4.31
N SER A 165 24.34 19.56 5.61
CA SER A 165 24.84 18.40 6.36
C SER A 165 23.84 17.24 6.33
N PHE A 166 24.33 16.01 6.54
CA PHE A 166 23.46 14.85 6.69
C PHE A 166 22.52 15.00 7.90
N SER A 167 23.00 15.59 9.01
CA SER A 167 22.22 15.80 10.22
C SER A 167 21.00 16.70 9.97
N GLU A 168 21.17 17.85 9.31
CA GLU A 168 20.06 18.76 8.99
C GLU A 168 19.01 18.09 8.08
N ARG A 169 19.45 17.33 7.07
CA ARG A 169 18.53 16.58 6.21
C ARG A 169 17.82 15.47 6.96
N HIS A 170 18.54 14.78 7.84
CA HIS A 170 17.98 13.74 8.68
C HIS A 170 16.90 14.32 9.59
N GLU A 171 17.17 15.43 10.28
CA GLU A 171 16.20 16.10 11.14
C GLU A 171 14.92 16.49 10.39
N GLU A 172 15.04 17.08 9.21
CA GLU A 172 13.90 17.43 8.35
C GLU A 172 13.12 16.19 7.89
N ALA A 173 13.81 15.15 7.41
CA ALA A 173 13.18 13.89 7.02
C ALA A 173 12.50 13.19 8.21
N SER A 174 13.09 13.31 9.40
CA SER A 174 12.56 12.79 10.66
C SER A 174 11.32 13.58 11.11
N ALA A 175 11.22 14.87 10.81
CA ALA A 175 9.98 15.63 11.03
C ALA A 175 8.82 15.10 10.18
N GLY A 176 9.11 14.53 9.00
CA GLY A 176 8.14 13.87 8.11
C GLY A 176 7.71 12.45 8.53
N ARG A 177 8.08 11.98 9.73
CA ARG A 177 7.66 10.66 10.25
C ARG A 177 6.14 10.54 10.28
N CYS A 178 5.62 9.45 9.72
CA CYS A 178 4.18 9.20 9.71
C CYS A 178 3.87 7.72 9.57
N VAL A 179 2.64 7.34 9.94
CA VAL A 179 2.07 6.00 9.67
C VAL A 179 0.82 6.21 8.82
N ARG A 180 0.72 5.48 7.70
CA ARG A 180 -0.41 5.56 6.77
C ARG A 180 -0.86 4.17 6.36
N ILE A 181 -2.13 4.05 5.97
CA ILE A 181 -2.71 2.82 5.46
C ILE A 181 -2.92 2.96 3.95
N VAL A 182 -2.50 1.94 3.19
CA VAL A 182 -2.82 1.80 1.77
C VAL A 182 -3.72 0.59 1.61
N PRO A 183 -5.00 0.78 1.19
CA PRO A 183 -5.89 -0.33 0.90
C PRO A 183 -5.32 -1.20 -0.22
N GLY A 184 -5.27 -2.52 0.01
CA GLY A 184 -4.84 -3.53 -0.96
C GLY A 184 -6.02 -4.34 -1.52
N GLY A 185 -5.69 -5.41 -2.25
CA GLY A 185 -6.65 -6.42 -2.69
C GLY A 185 -6.96 -7.45 -1.61
N ASP A 186 -8.02 -8.25 -1.83
CA ASP A 186 -8.35 -9.44 -1.03
C ASP A 186 -8.52 -9.18 0.48
N GLY A 187 -8.98 -7.97 0.83
CA GLY A 187 -9.17 -7.53 2.21
C GLY A 187 -7.91 -7.29 3.02
N MET A 188 -6.78 -7.22 2.34
CA MET A 188 -5.50 -6.85 2.92
C MET A 188 -5.26 -5.34 2.79
N SER A 189 -4.44 -4.80 3.69
CA SER A 189 -3.99 -3.41 3.64
C SER A 189 -2.54 -3.31 4.10
N GLU A 190 -1.78 -2.40 3.50
CA GLU A 190 -0.41 -2.11 3.92
C GLU A 190 -0.41 -1.00 4.96
N LEU A 191 0.16 -1.27 6.14
CA LEU A 191 0.47 -0.25 7.14
C LEU A 191 1.92 0.23 6.93
N ILE A 192 2.08 1.43 6.38
CA ILE A 192 3.40 1.96 6.00
C ILE A 192 3.83 3.00 7.02
N ALA A 193 4.96 2.76 7.67
CA ALA A 193 5.56 3.68 8.63
C ALA A 193 6.85 4.30 8.07
N ARG A 194 6.91 5.62 7.98
CA ARG A 194 8.12 6.39 7.61
C ARG A 194 8.84 6.78 8.88
N MET A 195 10.09 6.33 9.05
CA MET A 195 10.90 6.58 10.24
C MET A 195 12.41 6.51 9.98
N PRO A 196 13.25 7.01 10.91
CA PRO A 196 14.69 6.80 10.88
C PRO A 196 15.06 5.33 10.70
N THR A 197 16.03 5.07 9.82
CA THR A 197 16.48 3.71 9.48
C THR A 197 16.88 2.91 10.71
N ALA A 198 17.57 3.52 11.68
CA ALA A 198 17.96 2.84 12.92
C ALA A 198 16.75 2.30 13.71
N ILE A 199 15.63 3.04 13.72
CA ILE A 199 14.39 2.62 14.39
C ILE A 199 13.71 1.51 13.58
N ALA A 200 13.62 1.68 12.25
CA ALA A 200 13.02 0.68 11.36
C ALA A 200 13.75 -0.67 11.43
N GLU A 201 15.08 -0.66 11.35
CA GLU A 201 15.94 -1.84 11.52
C GLU A 201 15.76 -2.45 12.91
N GLY A 202 15.70 -1.61 13.96
CA GLY A 202 15.45 -2.08 15.33
C GLY A 202 14.08 -2.78 15.48
N ILE A 203 13.03 -2.26 14.85
CA ILE A 203 11.70 -2.90 14.84
C ILE A 203 11.76 -4.23 14.08
N HIS A 204 12.33 -4.24 12.88
CA HIS A 204 12.41 -5.44 12.04
C HIS A 204 13.27 -6.54 12.68
N ASP A 205 14.41 -6.19 13.27
CA ASP A 205 15.24 -7.12 14.05
C ASP A 205 14.50 -7.67 15.26
N ARG A 206 13.81 -6.81 16.02
CA ARG A 206 13.02 -7.25 17.18
C ARG A 206 11.93 -8.23 16.77
N LEU A 207 11.16 -7.93 15.72
CA LEU A 207 10.15 -8.84 15.16
C LEU A 207 10.78 -10.16 14.70
N THR A 208 11.96 -10.10 14.07
CA THR A 208 12.70 -11.30 13.65
C THR A 208 13.12 -12.17 14.83
N ARG A 209 13.66 -11.57 15.90
CA ARG A 209 14.05 -12.32 17.11
C ARG A 209 12.85 -12.94 17.81
N MET A 210 11.76 -12.21 17.96
CA MET A 210 10.52 -12.75 18.53
C MET A 210 9.94 -13.86 17.64
N GLY A 211 9.96 -13.69 16.32
CA GLY A 211 9.49 -14.70 15.37
C GLY A 211 10.30 -15.99 15.41
N ARG A 212 11.64 -15.89 15.52
CA ARG A 212 12.50 -17.06 15.76
C ARG A 212 12.13 -17.79 17.05
N ALA A 213 12.00 -17.07 18.16
CA ALA A 213 11.61 -17.69 19.43
C ALA A 213 10.26 -18.42 19.34
N VAL A 214 9.28 -17.86 18.63
CA VAL A 214 7.99 -18.53 18.37
C VAL A 214 8.19 -19.80 17.56
N ILE A 215 8.94 -19.75 16.45
CA ILE A 215 9.18 -20.90 15.57
C ILE A 215 10.01 -22.00 16.27
N ASP A 216 11.03 -21.63 17.03
CA ASP A 216 11.87 -22.57 17.78
C ASP A 216 11.02 -23.31 18.82
N THR A 217 10.15 -22.58 19.54
CA THR A 217 9.18 -23.18 20.49
C THR A 217 8.21 -24.14 19.80
N ARG A 218 7.82 -23.89 18.53
CA ARG A 218 7.03 -24.85 17.74
C ARG A 218 7.80 -26.13 17.50
N GLY A 219 9.07 -26.02 17.08
CA GLY A 219 9.93 -27.18 16.84
C GLY A 219 10.13 -28.04 18.09
N GLU A 220 10.38 -27.41 19.24
CA GLU A 220 10.52 -28.08 20.52
C GLU A 220 9.21 -28.78 20.97
N ARG A 221 8.06 -28.13 20.79
CA ARG A 221 6.75 -28.71 21.16
C ARG A 221 6.28 -29.81 20.20
N ALA A 222 6.55 -29.69 18.90
CA ALA A 222 6.28 -30.75 17.94
C ALA A 222 7.13 -32.00 18.24
N ALA A 223 8.40 -31.82 18.65
CA ALA A 223 9.25 -32.91 19.10
C ALA A 223 8.76 -33.54 20.42
N ALA A 224 8.28 -32.74 21.37
CA ALA A 224 7.72 -33.22 22.63
C ALA A 224 6.37 -33.95 22.46
N ALA A 225 5.50 -33.51 21.56
CA ALA A 225 4.23 -34.16 21.24
C ALA A 225 4.43 -35.56 20.64
N GLY A 226 5.51 -35.77 19.86
CA GLY A 226 5.91 -37.09 19.35
C GLY A 226 6.38 -38.07 20.44
N LEU A 227 6.64 -37.60 21.66
CA LEU A 227 7.14 -38.41 22.79
C LEU A 227 6.03 -38.81 23.79
N GLY A 228 4.76 -38.44 23.55
CA GLY A 228 3.62 -38.91 24.34
C GLY A 228 3.64 -38.51 25.82
N VAL A 229 4.25 -37.37 26.16
CA VAL A 229 4.28 -36.88 27.54
C VAL A 229 2.93 -36.23 27.86
N GLY A 230 2.19 -36.85 28.80
CA GLY A 230 0.85 -36.42 29.21
C GLY A 230 0.85 -34.98 29.74
N CYS A 231 0.02 -34.16 29.13
CA CYS A 231 -0.36 -32.83 29.59
C CYS A 231 -1.89 -32.80 29.77
N ASP A 232 -2.39 -31.95 30.66
CA ASP A 232 -3.82 -31.77 30.92
C ASP A 232 -4.58 -31.41 29.61
N ASP A 233 -5.87 -31.74 29.50
CA ASP A 233 -6.68 -31.58 28.27
C ASP A 233 -6.59 -30.16 27.63
N ASP A 234 -6.52 -29.11 28.44
CA ASP A 234 -6.37 -27.72 27.98
C ASP A 234 -4.95 -27.41 27.42
N ASP A 235 -3.92 -28.06 27.96
CA ASP A 235 -2.53 -27.88 27.52
C ASP A 235 -2.22 -28.76 26.31
N ALA A 236 -2.87 -29.93 26.21
CA ALA A 236 -2.84 -30.81 25.04
C ALA A 236 -3.42 -30.11 23.79
N SER A 237 -4.56 -29.44 23.92
CA SER A 237 -5.17 -28.70 22.80
C SER A 237 -4.32 -27.51 22.33
N ARG A 238 -3.69 -26.78 23.26
CA ARG A 238 -2.75 -25.69 22.94
C ARG A 238 -1.45 -26.22 22.32
N ALA A 239 -0.95 -27.34 22.80
CA ALA A 239 0.24 -27.99 22.24
C ALA A 239 -0.01 -28.50 20.82
N GLU A 240 -1.20 -29.07 20.55
CA GLU A 240 -1.61 -29.54 19.23
C GLU A 240 -1.81 -28.39 18.22
N ILE A 241 -2.42 -27.28 18.65
CA ILE A 241 -2.55 -26.05 17.83
C ILE A 241 -1.17 -25.45 17.50
N VAL A 242 -0.22 -25.48 18.44
CA VAL A 242 1.15 -24.96 18.21
C VAL A 242 1.98 -25.90 17.33
N ALA A 243 1.77 -27.22 17.43
CA ALA A 243 2.47 -28.21 16.61
C ALA A 243 1.99 -28.24 15.15
N THR A 244 0.75 -27.82 14.88
CA THR A 244 0.17 -27.74 13.52
C THR A 244 0.39 -26.38 12.85
N ASP A 245 1.05 -25.43 13.52
CA ASP A 245 1.29 -24.08 13.04
C ASP A 245 2.40 -24.02 11.96
N ALA A 246 1.99 -24.05 10.69
CA ALA A 246 2.85 -24.01 9.52
C ALA A 246 3.18 -22.58 9.02
N ARG A 247 2.88 -21.54 9.80
CA ARG A 247 3.09 -20.15 9.35
C ARG A 247 4.57 -19.84 9.09
N THR A 248 4.85 -19.17 7.97
CA THR A 248 6.20 -18.73 7.59
C THR A 248 6.72 -17.63 8.51
N MET A 249 8.04 -17.39 8.48
CA MET A 249 8.67 -16.30 9.26
C MET A 249 8.00 -14.94 9.02
N ASP A 250 7.63 -14.63 7.78
CA ASP A 250 7.01 -13.35 7.45
C ASP A 250 5.57 -13.25 7.95
N GLN A 251 4.80 -14.35 7.91
CA GLN A 251 3.47 -14.41 8.52
C GLN A 251 3.55 -14.20 10.05
N VAL A 252 4.51 -14.85 10.72
CA VAL A 252 4.72 -14.69 12.16
C VAL A 252 5.14 -13.26 12.52
N ARG A 253 5.99 -12.62 11.72
CA ARG A 253 6.35 -11.21 11.92
C ARG A 253 5.15 -10.28 11.77
N ALA A 254 4.28 -10.53 10.78
CA ALA A 254 3.06 -9.75 10.57
C ALA A 254 2.11 -9.86 11.78
N ASP A 255 1.91 -11.08 12.29
CA ASP A 255 1.07 -11.33 13.46
C ASP A 255 1.63 -10.67 14.73
N LEU A 256 2.94 -10.81 14.98
CA LEU A 256 3.63 -10.16 16.10
C LEU A 256 3.58 -8.64 16.01
N PHE A 257 3.68 -8.10 14.80
CA PHE A 257 3.56 -6.66 14.57
C PHE A 257 2.15 -6.16 14.89
N ALA A 258 1.12 -6.87 14.44
CA ALA A 258 -0.27 -6.54 14.75
C ALA A 258 -0.55 -6.65 16.26
N ASP A 259 -0.12 -7.74 16.89
CA ASP A 259 -0.31 -7.98 18.33
C ASP A 259 0.35 -6.87 19.17
N LEU A 260 1.60 -6.52 18.88
CA LEU A 260 2.30 -5.45 19.59
C LEU A 260 1.66 -4.08 19.42
N LEU A 261 1.08 -3.77 18.27
CA LEU A 261 0.42 -2.48 18.02
C LEU A 261 -0.99 -2.40 18.58
N LEU A 262 -1.72 -3.52 18.62
CA LEU A 262 -3.09 -3.59 19.11
C LEU A 262 -3.14 -3.78 20.64
N ALA A 263 -2.23 -4.58 21.21
CA ALA A 263 -2.17 -4.88 22.64
C ALA A 263 -1.10 -4.07 23.39
N GLY A 264 -0.15 -3.45 22.69
CA GLY A 264 0.88 -2.61 23.30
C GLY A 264 0.33 -1.32 23.89
N THR A 265 0.71 -0.99 25.13
CA THR A 265 0.41 0.33 25.71
C THR A 265 1.50 1.33 25.27
N PRO A 266 1.16 2.45 24.62
CA PRO A 266 2.16 3.46 24.26
C PRO A 266 2.71 4.12 25.53
N ALA A 267 4.04 4.15 25.64
CA ALA A 267 4.77 4.80 26.74
C ALA A 267 4.86 6.33 26.58
N LEU A 268 4.60 6.86 25.38
CA LEU A 268 4.64 8.29 25.01
C LEU A 268 3.37 9.08 25.35
N ASP A 269 2.43 8.45 26.07
CA ASP A 269 1.13 9.05 26.39
C ASP A 269 1.14 9.61 27.82
N ASP A 270 1.38 10.92 27.92
CA ASP A 270 1.42 11.69 29.17
C ASP A 270 0.03 11.92 29.80
N THR A 271 -1.06 11.41 29.18
CA THR A 271 -2.44 11.67 29.63
C THR A 271 -3.07 10.57 30.49
N LYS A 272 -2.28 9.67 31.09
CA LYS A 272 -2.85 8.51 31.79
C LYS A 272 -3.19 8.75 33.26
N ASP A 273 -4.49 8.86 33.49
CA ASP A 273 -5.15 8.35 34.69
C ASP A 273 -5.23 6.80 34.62
N THR A 274 -4.82 6.15 35.69
CA THR A 274 -4.64 4.71 35.84
C THR A 274 -5.87 4.02 36.41
N SER A 275 -6.48 3.03 35.72
CA SER A 275 -7.16 1.85 36.33
C SER A 275 -7.90 0.94 35.33
N ALA A 276 -7.22 0.33 34.36
CA ALA A 276 -7.78 -0.81 33.63
C ALA A 276 -6.68 -1.81 33.28
N GLY A 277 -6.86 -3.07 33.70
CA GLY A 277 -5.92 -4.18 33.51
C GLY A 277 -5.66 -4.54 32.04
N PRO A 278 -4.92 -5.64 31.79
CA PRO A 278 -4.33 -5.97 30.48
C PRO A 278 -5.31 -6.02 29.30
N LEU A 279 -6.58 -6.33 29.54
CA LEU A 279 -7.61 -6.50 28.51
C LEU A 279 -8.49 -5.25 28.28
N GLY A 280 -8.31 -4.18 29.05
CA GLY A 280 -9.08 -2.93 28.90
C GLY A 280 -8.50 -1.92 27.90
N LYS A 281 -7.39 -2.25 27.24
CA LYS A 281 -6.51 -1.27 26.57
C LYS A 281 -6.51 -1.28 25.03
N ILE A 282 -7.31 -2.12 24.39
CA ILE A 282 -7.48 -2.08 22.92
C ILE A 282 -8.69 -1.20 22.59
N ARG A 283 -8.50 -0.10 21.83
CA ARG A 283 -9.62 0.70 21.28
C ARG A 283 -9.38 1.11 19.83
N ALA A 284 -9.34 0.13 18.92
CA ALA A 284 -9.72 0.38 17.54
C ALA A 284 -11.24 0.17 17.41
N ARG A 285 -11.99 1.21 17.01
CA ARG A 285 -13.41 1.05 16.65
C ARG A 285 -13.48 0.61 15.18
N ILE A 286 -13.80 -0.66 14.98
CA ILE A 286 -13.92 -1.29 13.66
C ILE A 286 -15.41 -1.58 13.42
N GLN A 287 -15.97 -1.07 12.33
CA GLN A 287 -17.35 -1.35 11.94
C GLN A 287 -17.36 -2.30 10.75
N VAL A 288 -17.95 -3.48 10.93
CA VAL A 288 -18.03 -4.53 9.90
C VAL A 288 -19.49 -4.80 9.57
N VAL A 289 -19.80 -4.91 8.29
CA VAL A 289 -21.10 -5.38 7.79
C VAL A 289 -20.89 -6.80 7.26
N ILE A 290 -21.55 -7.76 7.90
CA ILE A 290 -21.42 -9.19 7.62
C ILE A 290 -22.75 -9.66 7.01
N PRO A 291 -22.76 -10.20 5.78
CA PRO A 291 -23.95 -10.85 5.24
C PRO A 291 -24.40 -11.99 6.15
N ALA A 292 -25.72 -12.19 6.29
CA ALA A 292 -26.27 -13.17 7.24
C ALA A 292 -25.81 -14.61 6.96
N HIS A 293 -25.62 -14.99 5.70
CA HIS A 293 -25.10 -16.30 5.32
C HIS A 293 -23.60 -16.42 5.64
N SER A 294 -22.80 -15.36 5.43
CA SER A 294 -21.38 -15.33 5.81
C SER A 294 -21.19 -15.46 7.33
N LEU A 295 -22.10 -14.89 8.10
CA LEU A 295 -22.15 -15.07 9.55
C LEU A 295 -22.54 -16.50 9.96
N ALA A 296 -23.43 -17.14 9.20
CA ALA A 296 -23.88 -18.51 9.42
C ALA A 296 -22.87 -19.60 8.99
N GLY A 297 -21.72 -19.21 8.44
CA GLY A 297 -20.62 -20.11 8.08
C GLY A 297 -20.41 -20.32 6.59
N ASP A 298 -21.11 -19.59 5.73
CA ASP A 298 -20.80 -19.52 4.29
C ASP A 298 -19.55 -18.64 4.08
N ASP A 299 -18.68 -19.02 3.14
CA ASP A 299 -17.42 -18.33 2.85
C ASP A 299 -17.39 -17.73 1.43
N HIS A 300 -18.53 -17.75 0.71
CA HIS A 300 -18.59 -17.27 -0.67
C HIS A 300 -18.57 -15.75 -0.83
N ASP A 301 -19.31 -15.00 0.00
CA ASP A 301 -19.39 -13.54 -0.12
C ASP A 301 -18.47 -12.83 0.88
N ALA A 302 -17.77 -11.81 0.41
CA ALA A 302 -16.93 -10.95 1.26
C ALA A 302 -17.76 -10.09 2.22
N CYS A 303 -17.18 -9.77 3.38
CA CYS A 303 -17.77 -8.87 4.36
C CYS A 303 -17.24 -7.44 4.16
N ASP A 304 -18.04 -6.40 4.43
CA ASP A 304 -17.61 -5.00 4.22
C ASP A 304 -17.07 -4.39 5.52
N LEU A 305 -15.77 -4.04 5.54
CA LEU A 305 -15.20 -3.18 6.56
C LEU A 305 -15.49 -1.72 6.17
N VAL A 306 -16.48 -1.13 6.84
CA VAL A 306 -17.16 0.09 6.40
C VAL A 306 -16.16 1.21 6.07
N GLY A 307 -16.17 1.62 4.81
CA GLY A 307 -15.39 2.76 4.30
C GLY A 307 -13.90 2.46 4.08
N ARG A 308 -13.49 1.18 4.11
CA ARG A 308 -12.10 0.77 3.86
C ARG A 308 -12.00 -0.28 2.76
N SER A 309 -12.39 -1.51 3.03
CA SER A 309 -12.17 -2.64 2.13
C SER A 309 -13.11 -3.80 2.43
N PRO A 310 -13.36 -4.70 1.48
CA PRO A 310 -13.88 -6.03 1.80
C PRO A 310 -12.92 -6.75 2.77
N ILE A 311 -13.41 -7.71 3.56
CA ILE A 311 -12.61 -8.62 4.40
C ILE A 311 -13.17 -10.04 4.28
N ASP A 312 -12.35 -11.05 4.58
CA ASP A 312 -12.78 -12.44 4.52
C ASP A 312 -13.85 -12.76 5.60
N PRO A 313 -14.78 -13.71 5.34
CA PRO A 313 -15.82 -14.10 6.29
C PRO A 313 -15.32 -14.68 7.61
N ALA A 314 -14.20 -15.39 7.62
CA ALA A 314 -13.66 -16.00 8.84
C ALA A 314 -13.17 -14.93 9.83
N THR A 315 -12.41 -13.95 9.34
CA THR A 315 -11.96 -12.75 10.06
C THR A 315 -13.17 -11.95 10.54
N ALA A 316 -14.17 -11.75 9.69
CA ALA A 316 -15.43 -11.10 10.08
C ALA A 316 -16.11 -11.83 11.23
N ARG A 317 -16.22 -13.16 11.21
CA ARG A 317 -16.82 -13.96 12.29
C ARG A 317 -16.02 -13.87 13.60
N VAL A 318 -14.69 -13.89 13.55
CA VAL A 318 -13.83 -13.70 14.73
C VAL A 318 -14.08 -12.32 15.35
N LEU A 319 -14.15 -11.27 14.53
CA LEU A 319 -14.49 -9.92 14.99
C LEU A 319 -15.91 -9.89 15.58
N ALA A 320 -16.86 -10.59 14.98
CA ALA A 320 -18.24 -10.64 15.42
C ALA A 320 -18.40 -11.35 16.78
N ALA A 321 -17.72 -12.48 16.99
CA ALA A 321 -17.82 -13.31 18.20
C ALA A 321 -17.42 -12.57 19.49
N GLY A 322 -16.55 -11.57 19.42
CA GLY A 322 -16.10 -10.79 20.57
C GLY A 322 -16.99 -9.61 20.96
N ASN A 323 -18.09 -9.34 20.23
CA ASN A 323 -18.87 -8.11 20.39
C ASN A 323 -20.22 -8.34 21.08
N THR A 324 -20.55 -7.47 22.04
CA THR A 324 -21.82 -7.48 22.79
C THR A 324 -22.92 -6.64 22.14
N GLN A 325 -22.60 -5.89 21.08
CA GLN A 325 -23.54 -5.03 20.38
C GLN A 325 -23.66 -5.45 18.92
N TRP A 326 -24.88 -5.79 18.53
CA TRP A 326 -25.23 -6.19 17.17
C TRP A 326 -26.32 -5.27 16.66
N GLU A 327 -26.14 -4.79 15.44
CA GLU A 327 -27.16 -4.02 14.74
C GLU A 327 -27.52 -4.77 13.46
N ARG A 328 -28.78 -5.18 13.34
CA ARG A 328 -29.28 -5.76 12.09
C ARG A 328 -29.42 -4.65 11.07
N LEU A 329 -28.85 -4.89 9.90
CA LEU A 329 -28.94 -3.99 8.76
C LEU A 329 -29.47 -4.79 7.56
N VAL A 330 -30.62 -4.37 7.03
CA VAL A 330 -31.22 -4.99 5.84
C VAL A 330 -30.83 -4.14 4.65
N THR A 331 -30.13 -4.71 3.68
CA THR A 331 -29.79 -4.05 2.42
C THR A 331 -30.61 -4.59 1.25
N HIS A 332 -30.78 -3.76 0.24
CA HIS A 332 -31.28 -4.20 -1.06
C HIS A 332 -30.20 -5.06 -1.75
N PRO A 333 -30.54 -6.26 -2.26
CA PRO A 333 -29.57 -7.25 -2.73
C PRO A 333 -28.75 -6.78 -3.94
N VAL A 334 -29.32 -5.92 -4.80
CA VAL A 334 -28.64 -5.42 -6.01
C VAL A 334 -27.95 -4.07 -5.83
N THR A 335 -28.51 -3.16 -5.02
CA THR A 335 -28.05 -1.76 -4.95
C THR A 335 -27.25 -1.46 -3.67
N GLY A 336 -27.26 -2.38 -2.69
CA GLY A 336 -26.63 -2.15 -1.38
C GLY A 336 -27.28 -1.03 -0.55
N ALA A 337 -28.44 -0.53 -0.97
CA ALA A 337 -29.18 0.51 -0.25
C ALA A 337 -29.68 -0.04 1.09
N VAL A 338 -29.52 0.73 2.17
CA VAL A 338 -30.01 0.35 3.50
C VAL A 338 -31.53 0.51 3.55
N LEU A 339 -32.25 -0.60 3.69
CA LEU A 339 -33.70 -0.68 3.71
C LEU A 339 -34.28 -0.69 5.12
N ALA A 340 -33.56 -1.23 6.11
CA ALA A 340 -33.96 -1.22 7.51
C ALA A 340 -32.75 -1.34 8.45
N VAL A 341 -32.85 -0.72 9.63
CA VAL A 341 -31.91 -0.88 10.73
C VAL A 341 -32.61 -1.01 12.08
N ASP A 342 -31.93 -1.63 13.04
CA ASP A 342 -32.44 -1.75 14.41
C ASP A 342 -32.15 -0.52 15.29
N SER A 343 -31.24 0.39 14.89
CA SER A 343 -30.97 1.60 15.67
C SER A 343 -32.10 2.65 15.59
N TYR A 344 -32.13 3.56 16.58
CA TYR A 344 -33.00 4.75 16.57
C TYR A 344 -32.63 5.71 15.44
N ARG A 345 -31.33 5.83 15.15
CA ARG A 345 -30.79 6.87 14.29
C ARG A 345 -30.78 6.41 12.83
N VAL A 346 -31.58 7.08 12.00
CA VAL A 346 -31.66 6.82 10.55
C VAL A 346 -30.28 7.01 9.89
N PRO A 347 -29.69 5.97 9.24
CA PRO A 347 -28.38 6.06 8.60
C PRO A 347 -28.37 7.00 7.38
N GLU A 348 -27.20 7.59 7.07
CA GLU A 348 -27.07 8.59 6.01
C GLU A 348 -27.45 8.06 4.61
N LYS A 349 -27.12 6.80 4.29
CA LYS A 349 -27.52 6.16 3.02
C LYS A 349 -29.04 6.05 2.90
N MET A 350 -29.73 5.70 3.99
CA MET A 350 -31.18 5.63 4.07
C MET A 350 -31.82 7.02 3.96
N ARG A 351 -31.26 8.02 4.65
CA ARG A 351 -31.65 9.42 4.51
C ARG A 351 -31.62 9.89 3.07
N ARG A 352 -30.52 9.65 2.33
CA ARG A 352 -30.41 10.05 0.92
C ARG A 352 -31.46 9.37 0.03
N TYR A 353 -31.72 8.09 0.26
CA TYR A 353 -32.78 7.36 -0.43
C TYR A 353 -34.16 7.98 -0.16
N LEU A 354 -34.47 8.27 1.11
CA LEU A 354 -35.73 8.91 1.51
C LEU A 354 -35.88 10.31 0.91
N GLN A 355 -34.80 11.09 0.79
CA GLN A 355 -34.84 12.42 0.15
C GLN A 355 -35.18 12.33 -1.34
N ALA A 356 -34.59 11.35 -2.03
CA ALA A 356 -34.87 11.10 -3.44
C ALA A 356 -36.31 10.59 -3.66
N ARG A 357 -36.82 9.77 -2.73
CA ARG A 357 -38.18 9.22 -2.77
C ARG A 357 -39.24 10.30 -2.50
N ASP A 358 -39.09 11.03 -1.39
CA ASP A 358 -40.15 11.92 -0.91
C ASP A 358 -40.14 13.27 -1.66
N GLN A 359 -38.95 13.76 -2.05
CA GLN A 359 -38.65 15.05 -2.72
C GLN A 359 -39.14 16.31 -1.97
N HIS A 360 -40.31 16.25 -1.36
CA HIS A 360 -40.96 17.24 -0.51
C HIS A 360 -41.49 16.55 0.76
N CYS A 361 -41.86 17.35 1.76
CA CYS A 361 -42.50 16.90 2.98
C CYS A 361 -43.77 16.08 2.69
N ARG A 362 -44.01 14.99 3.45
CA ARG A 362 -45.23 14.18 3.29
C ARG A 362 -46.46 14.71 4.05
N PHE A 363 -46.32 15.80 4.82
CA PHE A 363 -47.46 16.40 5.50
C PHE A 363 -48.47 16.94 4.46
N PRO A 364 -49.78 16.64 4.56
CA PRO A 364 -50.77 17.02 3.57
C PRO A 364 -50.72 18.51 3.21
N GLY A 365 -50.52 18.82 1.92
CA GLY A 365 -50.47 20.19 1.40
C GLY A 365 -49.13 20.93 1.59
N CYS A 366 -48.15 20.35 2.28
CA CYS A 366 -46.82 20.95 2.43
C CYS A 366 -45.99 20.75 1.15
N ARG A 367 -45.31 21.80 0.70
CA ARG A 367 -44.39 21.76 -0.47
C ARG A 367 -42.93 22.01 -0.08
N GLN A 368 -42.61 21.93 1.21
CA GLN A 368 -41.24 22.12 1.69
C GLN A 368 -40.35 20.98 1.16
N ALA A 369 -39.20 21.31 0.57
CA ALA A 369 -38.27 20.31 0.05
C ALA A 369 -37.78 19.37 1.17
N ALA A 370 -37.69 18.05 0.88
CA ALA A 370 -37.30 17.03 1.86
C ALA A 370 -35.91 17.31 2.49
N VAL A 371 -34.99 17.94 1.75
CA VAL A 371 -33.67 18.36 2.25
C VAL A 371 -33.72 19.42 3.36
N ARG A 372 -34.85 20.10 3.54
CA ARG A 372 -35.10 21.12 4.59
C ARG A 372 -36.08 20.64 5.67
N CYS A 373 -36.41 19.35 5.66
CA CYS A 373 -37.34 18.72 6.59
C CYS A 373 -36.58 17.84 7.59
N GLU A 374 -37.18 17.60 8.74
CA GLU A 374 -36.68 16.62 9.70
C GLU A 374 -37.14 15.22 9.30
N ILE A 375 -36.40 14.20 9.73
CA ILE A 375 -36.77 12.81 9.51
C ILE A 375 -37.49 12.30 10.75
N ASP A 376 -38.67 11.73 10.54
CA ASP A 376 -39.49 11.19 11.62
C ASP A 376 -40.04 9.81 11.28
N HIS A 377 -40.38 9.06 12.31
CA HIS A 377 -41.05 7.77 12.18
C HIS A 377 -42.55 7.99 12.03
N ASN A 378 -43.16 7.39 11.00
CA ASN A 378 -44.61 7.45 10.77
C ASN A 378 -45.40 6.84 11.94
N HIS A 379 -44.79 5.89 12.66
CA HIS A 379 -45.28 5.38 13.93
C HIS A 379 -44.22 5.64 15.00
N ASP A 380 -44.60 6.22 16.13
CA ASP A 380 -43.66 6.60 17.17
C ASP A 380 -42.76 5.42 17.55
N ARG A 381 -41.44 5.67 17.56
CA ARG A 381 -40.45 4.66 17.90
C ARG A 381 -40.61 4.14 19.32
N ALA A 382 -41.09 4.96 20.26
CA ALA A 382 -41.41 4.54 21.62
C ALA A 382 -42.60 3.56 21.68
N LEU A 383 -43.47 3.56 20.66
CA LEU A 383 -44.64 2.68 20.53
C LEU A 383 -44.41 1.49 19.59
N GLY A 384 -43.16 1.27 19.13
CA GLY A 384 -42.80 0.14 18.27
C GLY A 384 -42.61 0.47 16.79
N GLY A 385 -42.51 1.76 16.43
CA GLY A 385 -42.15 2.18 15.09
C GLY A 385 -40.84 1.57 14.58
N LYS A 386 -40.79 1.15 13.31
CA LYS A 386 -39.58 0.55 12.71
C LYS A 386 -38.74 1.62 12.03
N THR A 387 -37.41 1.46 12.06
CA THR A 387 -36.50 2.29 11.24
C THR A 387 -36.25 1.60 9.91
N ASP A 388 -37.27 1.59 9.08
CA ASP A 388 -37.23 1.08 7.72
C ASP A 388 -37.70 2.13 6.71
N CYS A 389 -37.37 1.94 5.44
CA CYS A 389 -37.71 2.91 4.40
C CYS A 389 -39.21 3.24 4.38
N PRO A 390 -40.15 2.27 4.41
CA PRO A 390 -41.58 2.59 4.38
C PRO A 390 -42.10 3.30 5.64
N ALA A 391 -41.54 3.05 6.83
CA ALA A 391 -42.02 3.60 8.09
C ALA A 391 -41.36 4.94 8.48
N VAL A 392 -40.42 5.45 7.69
CA VAL A 392 -39.72 6.72 7.96
C VAL A 392 -39.97 7.71 6.81
N ALA A 393 -40.21 8.97 7.15
CA ALA A 393 -40.52 10.03 6.18
C ALA A 393 -40.01 11.41 6.63
N PHE A 394 -40.01 12.37 5.69
CA PHE A 394 -39.69 13.76 5.97
C PHE A 394 -40.91 14.58 6.42
N THR A 395 -40.81 15.23 7.57
CA THR A 395 -41.84 16.07 8.21
C THR A 395 -41.33 17.50 8.46
N PRO A 396 -42.22 18.51 8.61
CA PRO A 396 -41.79 19.89 8.87
C PRO A 396 -41.12 19.98 10.25
N ALA A 397 -40.08 20.82 10.35
CA ALA A 397 -39.38 21.08 11.60
C ALA A 397 -40.26 21.90 12.57
N ASP A 398 -41.23 21.25 13.22
CA ASP A 398 -41.84 21.66 14.51
C ASP A 398 -42.98 20.75 15.00
N THR A 399 -43.33 19.67 14.31
CA THR A 399 -44.40 18.75 14.78
C THR A 399 -43.84 17.70 15.74
N ARG A 400 -43.30 18.10 16.89
CA ARG A 400 -43.23 17.16 18.02
C ARG A 400 -44.66 16.97 18.51
N SER A 401 -45.13 15.72 18.55
CA SER A 401 -46.37 15.29 19.21
C SER A 401 -47.73 15.72 18.60
N THR A 402 -48.03 15.29 17.37
CA THR A 402 -49.43 15.02 17.01
C THR A 402 -49.50 13.74 16.18
N GLU A 403 -50.28 12.77 16.67
CA GLU A 403 -50.62 11.52 16.00
C GLU A 403 -50.91 11.78 14.51
N ALA A 404 -49.97 11.39 13.65
CA ALA A 404 -50.26 11.26 12.23
C ALA A 404 -51.29 10.14 12.09
N ALA A 405 -52.50 10.49 11.66
CA ALA A 405 -53.55 9.52 11.34
C ALA A 405 -53.01 8.42 10.41
N PRO A 406 -53.43 7.15 10.59
CA PRO A 406 -52.86 6.03 9.86
C PRO A 406 -53.21 6.14 8.38
N PHE A 407 -52.19 6.01 7.52
CA PHE A 407 -52.32 5.71 6.11
C PHE A 407 -51.40 4.54 5.75
#